data_AF-A0AAX6GJX6-F1
#
_entry.id   AF-A0AAX6GJX6-F1
#
_cell.length_a   1.000
_cell.length_b   1.000
_cell.length_c   1.000
_cell.angle_alpha   90.00
_cell.angle_beta   90.00
_cell.angle_gamma   90.00
#
_symmetry.space_group_name_H-M   'P 1'
#
loop_
_entity.id
_entity.type
_entity.pdbx_description
1 polymer ?
#
loop_
_entity_poly.entity_id
_entity_poly.type
_entity_poly.pdbx_seq_one_letter_code
_entity_poly.pdbx_strand_id
1 'polypeptide(L)'
;MVKDVSPHDFVKAYSAHHKRSGKIELPHWTDIVKTARFKELAPYDPDWYFIRAASMARKIYLRQGIGVGGFQKIYGGRKRNGSRPPHFC
;
A
#
# COMPACT_ATOMS: atom_id res chain seq x y z
N MET A 1 17.56 -13.15 6.20
CA MET A 1 16.26 -12.80 6.84
C MET A 1 15.66 -11.56 6.17
N VAL A 2 14.36 -11.29 6.33
CA VAL A 2 13.63 -10.17 5.64
C VAL A 2 14.28 -8.78 5.84
N LYS A 3 15.12 -8.64 6.87
CA LYS A 3 15.90 -7.43 7.16
C LYS A 3 17.16 -7.28 6.30
N ASP A 4 17.67 -8.37 5.72
CA ASP A 4 18.93 -8.43 4.96
C ASP A 4 18.72 -8.21 3.45
N VAL A 5 17.47 -8.08 3.03
CA VAL A 5 17.09 -7.83 1.63
C VAL A 5 16.57 -6.40 1.50
N SER A 6 16.91 -5.76 0.38
CA SER A 6 16.34 -4.48 -0.02
C SER A 6 14.81 -4.49 0.14
N PRO A 7 14.22 -3.51 0.88
CA PRO A 7 12.78 -3.45 1.10
C PRO A 7 11.98 -3.42 -0.18
N HIS A 8 12.50 -2.75 -1.21
CA HIS A 8 11.84 -2.59 -2.49
C HIS A 8 11.78 -3.91 -3.25
N ASP A 9 12.91 -4.63 -3.30
CA ASP A 9 13.01 -5.87 -4.05
C ASP A 9 12.22 -6.98 -3.39
N PHE A 10 12.18 -7.02 -2.05
CA PHE A 10 11.31 -7.93 -1.31
C PHE A 10 9.84 -7.70 -1.65
N VAL A 11 9.36 -6.46 -1.62
CA VAL A 11 7.95 -6.15 -1.91
C VAL A 11 7.58 -6.54 -3.35
N LYS A 12 8.47 -6.28 -4.31
CA LYS A 12 8.26 -6.64 -5.72
C LYS A 12 8.22 -8.15 -5.94
N ALA A 13 9.14 -8.90 -5.32
CA ALA A 13 9.15 -10.36 -5.42
C ALA A 13 7.92 -10.98 -4.75
N TYR A 14 7.51 -10.44 -3.60
CA TYR A 14 6.40 -10.95 -2.84
C TYR A 14 5.03 -10.62 -3.47
N SER A 15 4.88 -9.45 -4.09
CA SER A 15 3.68 -9.14 -4.87
C SER A 15 3.53 -10.08 -6.07
N ALA A 16 4.63 -10.38 -6.78
CA ALA A 16 4.63 -11.36 -7.87
C ALA A 16 4.28 -12.78 -7.40
N HIS A 17 4.69 -13.16 -6.18
CA HIS A 17 4.26 -14.42 -5.58
C HIS A 17 2.75 -14.45 -5.29
N HIS A 18 2.19 -13.36 -4.73
CA HIS A 18 0.75 -13.28 -4.50
C HIS A 18 -0.08 -13.36 -5.78
N LYS A 19 0.36 -12.67 -6.84
CA LYS A 19 -0.30 -12.71 -8.14
C LYS A 19 -0.32 -14.13 -8.73
N ARG A 20 0.80 -14.84 -8.68
CA ARG A 20 0.90 -16.24 -9.15
C ARG A 20 0.09 -17.22 -8.31
N SER A 21 -0.03 -16.97 -7.00
CA SER A 21 -0.76 -17.82 -6.07
C SER A 21 -2.27 -17.81 -6.35
N GLY A 22 -2.83 -16.72 -6.88
CA GLY A 22 -4.26 -16.60 -7.20
C GLY A 22 -5.20 -16.64 -5.98
N LYS A 23 -4.66 -16.66 -4.75
CA LYS A 23 -5.43 -16.79 -3.50
C LYS A 23 -5.97 -15.48 -2.95
N ILE A 24 -5.53 -14.34 -3.48
CA ILE A 24 -6.04 -13.03 -3.06
C ILE A 24 -7.22 -12.68 -3.95
N GLU A 25 -8.41 -12.68 -3.36
CA GLU A 25 -9.60 -12.15 -4.01
C GLU A 25 -9.51 -10.62 -4.05
N LEU A 26 -9.54 -10.07 -5.26
CA LEU A 26 -9.54 -8.64 -5.48
C LEU A 26 -10.96 -8.09 -5.23
N PRO A 27 -11.10 -7.06 -4.40
CA PRO A 27 -12.38 -6.37 -4.27
C PRO A 27 -12.81 -5.76 -5.62
N HIS A 28 -14.11 -5.79 -5.92
CA HIS A 28 -14.67 -5.26 -7.18
C HIS A 28 -14.31 -3.78 -7.44
N TRP A 29 -14.11 -3.00 -6.38
CA TRP A 29 -13.82 -1.57 -6.47
C TRP A 29 -12.33 -1.24 -6.78
N THR A 30 -11.46 -2.24 -6.86
CA THR A 30 -9.99 -2.04 -6.98
C THR A 30 -9.56 -1.21 -8.19
N ASP A 31 -10.31 -1.28 -9.28
CA ASP A 31 -10.01 -0.55 -10.52
C ASP A 31 -10.53 0.89 -10.53
N ILE A 32 -11.43 1.24 -9.61
CA ILE A 32 -12.15 2.52 -9.61
C ILE A 32 -11.59 3.47 -8.55
N VAL A 33 -11.11 2.92 -7.44
CA VAL A 33 -10.75 3.74 -6.28
C VAL A 33 -9.38 4.38 -6.41
N LYS A 34 -9.27 5.56 -5.80
CA LYS A 34 -7.98 6.09 -5.39
C LYS A 34 -7.58 5.52 -4.03
N THR A 35 -6.27 5.38 -3.86
CA THR A 35 -5.70 4.74 -2.67
C THR A 35 -5.76 5.54 -1.37
N ALA A 36 -6.01 6.85 -1.46
CA ALA A 36 -6.18 7.75 -0.32
C ALA A 36 -6.90 9.04 -0.74
N ARG A 37 -7.51 9.74 0.21
CA ARG A 37 -8.25 10.99 -0.04
C ARG A 37 -7.39 12.08 -0.67
N PHE A 38 -6.11 12.14 -0.29
CA PHE A 38 -5.16 13.16 -0.75
C PHE A 38 -4.57 12.89 -2.14
N LYS A 39 -4.80 11.70 -2.71
CA LYS A 39 -4.43 11.41 -4.10
C LYS A 39 -5.49 12.00 -5.04
N GLU A 40 -5.03 12.51 -6.17
CA GLU A 40 -5.90 13.06 -7.22
C GLU A 40 -6.30 11.96 -8.22
N LEU A 41 -5.38 11.04 -8.52
CA LEU A 41 -5.57 9.95 -9.49
C LEU A 41 -5.49 8.56 -8.83
N ALA A 42 -6.07 7.58 -9.50
CA ALA A 42 -5.91 6.17 -9.18
C ALA A 42 -4.47 5.69 -9.49
N PRO A 43 -3.99 4.59 -8.88
CA PRO A 43 -2.71 4.00 -9.24
C PRO A 43 -2.64 3.62 -10.72
N TYR A 44 -1.49 3.87 -11.35
CA TYR A 44 -1.25 3.48 -12.74
C TYR A 44 -1.05 1.97 -12.92
N ASP A 45 -0.53 1.30 -11.89
CA ASP A 45 -0.30 -0.13 -11.90
C ASP A 45 -1.60 -0.86 -11.53
N PRO A 46 -2.17 -1.71 -12.42
CA PRO A 46 -3.37 -2.49 -12.10
C PRO A 46 -3.11 -3.49 -10.96
N ASP A 47 -1.87 -3.92 -10.75
CA ASP A 47 -1.48 -4.85 -9.69
C ASP A 47 -1.18 -4.14 -8.35
N TRP A 48 -1.55 -2.85 -8.21
CA TRP A 48 -1.24 -2.05 -7.02
C TRP A 48 -1.72 -2.69 -5.71
N TYR A 49 -2.81 -3.46 -5.76
CA TYR A 49 -3.37 -4.14 -4.59
C TYR A 49 -2.42 -5.21 -4.04
N PHE A 50 -1.79 -5.99 -4.92
CA PHE A 50 -0.79 -6.99 -4.55
C PHE A 50 0.46 -6.35 -3.95
N ILE A 51 0.89 -5.22 -4.51
CA ILE A 51 2.01 -4.43 -3.98
C ILE A 51 1.68 -3.90 -2.58
N ARG A 52 0.46 -3.41 -2.38
CA ARG A 52 0.00 -2.93 -1.07
C ARG A 52 -0.05 -4.05 -0.05
N ALA A 53 -0.62 -5.20 -0.41
CA ALA A 53 -0.66 -6.39 0.45
C ALA A 53 0.74 -6.83 0.87
N ALA A 54 1.68 -6.90 -0.08
CA ALA A 54 3.07 -7.26 0.18
C ALA A 54 3.77 -6.26 1.12
N SER A 55 3.59 -4.96 0.89
CA SER A 55 4.13 -3.91 1.77
C SER A 55 3.55 -3.98 3.18
N MET A 56 2.24 -4.25 3.32
CA MET A 56 1.59 -4.43 4.62
C MET A 56 2.14 -5.64 5.36
N ALA A 57 2.20 -6.81 4.71
CA ALA A 57 2.73 -8.04 5.30
C ALA A 57 4.15 -7.86 5.85
N ARG A 58 5.03 -7.19 5.08
CA ARG A 58 6.39 -6.87 5.53
C ARG A 58 6.39 -5.99 6.78
N LYS A 59 5.51 -4.98 6.85
CA LYS A 59 5.42 -4.08 8.00
C LYS A 59 4.90 -4.79 9.26
N ILE A 60 3.89 -5.66 9.12
CA ILE A 60 3.38 -6.48 10.23
C ILE A 60 4.50 -7.38 10.75
N TYR A 61 5.26 -8.00 9.86
CA TYR A 61 6.38 -8.86 10.24
C TYR A 61 7.46 -8.11 11.02
N LEU A 62 7.78 -6.86 10.63
CA LEU A 62 8.80 -6.05 11.30
C LEU A 62 8.32 -5.39 12.60
N ARG A 63 7.05 -5.02 12.67
CA ARG A 63 6.44 -4.36 13.83
C ARG A 63 5.08 -5.00 14.10
N GLN A 64 5.06 -5.84 15.12
CA GLN A 64 3.85 -6.52 15.59
C GLN A 64 2.88 -5.50 16.22
N GLY A 65 1.58 -5.82 16.18
CA GLY A 65 0.53 -4.99 16.79
C GLY A 65 0.07 -3.77 15.98
N ILE A 66 0.43 -3.66 14.69
CA ILE A 66 -0.08 -2.58 13.83
C ILE A 66 -1.52 -2.89 13.39
N GLY A 67 -2.47 -2.06 13.85
CA GLY A 67 -3.86 -2.07 13.38
C GLY A 67 -4.11 -1.17 12.17
N VAL A 68 -5.38 -1.11 11.75
CA VAL A 68 -5.82 -0.34 10.57
C VAL A 68 -5.45 1.15 10.66
N GLY A 69 -5.66 1.79 11.83
CA GLY A 69 -5.28 3.19 12.04
C GLY A 69 -3.77 3.45 11.94
N GLY A 70 -2.96 2.46 12.34
CA GLY A 70 -1.51 2.52 12.16
C GLY A 70 -1.13 2.51 10.68
N PHE A 71 -1.76 1.66 9.88
CA PHE A 71 -1.58 1.64 8.43
C PHE A 71 -2.07 2.91 7.75
N GLN A 72 -3.19 3.49 8.21
CA GLN A 72 -3.68 4.76 7.71
C GLN A 72 -2.65 5.87 7.89
N LYS A 73 -1.97 5.94 9.05
CA LYS A 73 -0.90 6.91 9.29
C LYS A 73 0.37 6.60 8.50
N ILE A 74 0.73 5.33 8.34
CA ILE A 74 1.93 4.92 7.59
C ILE A 74 1.81 5.24 6.09
N TYR A 75 0.64 5.02 5.51
CA TYR A 75 0.37 5.30 4.10
C TYR A 75 -0.29 6.65 3.87
N GLY A 76 -0.47 7.43 4.94
CA GLY A 76 -0.92 8.81 4.90
C GLY A 76 0.10 9.71 4.22
N GLY A 77 -0.33 10.91 3.85
CA GLY A 77 0.51 11.79 3.06
C GLY A 77 0.07 13.24 3.09
N ARG A 78 0.85 14.07 2.41
CA ARG A 78 0.58 15.50 2.30
C ARG A 78 -0.59 15.74 1.34
N LYS A 79 -1.69 16.29 1.84
CA LYS A 79 -2.84 16.73 1.06
C LYS A 79 -2.70 18.19 0.64
N ARG A 80 -2.80 18.45 -0.66
CA ARG A 80 -2.95 19.80 -1.22
C ARG A 80 -4.39 20.25 -1.05
N ASN A 81 -4.62 21.40 -0.42
CA ASN A 81 -5.97 21.95 -0.16
C ASN A 81 -6.29 23.15 -1.07
N GLY A 82 -5.88 23.08 -2.34
CA GLY A 82 -6.02 24.18 -3.30
C GLY A 82 -5.16 25.38 -2.91
N SER A 83 -5.81 26.48 -2.54
CA SER A 83 -5.17 27.73 -2.09
C SER A 83 -4.76 27.73 -0.61
N ARG A 84 -5.28 26.79 0.20
CA ARG A 84 -4.92 26.66 1.61
C ARG A 84 -3.62 25.85 1.80
N PRO A 85 -2.89 26.07 2.91
CA PRO A 85 -1.69 25.30 3.21
C PRO A 85 -1.91 23.77 3.19
N PRO A 86 -0.88 23.01 2.83
CA PRO A 86 -0.96 21.56 2.82
C PRO A 86 -0.94 20.98 4.23
N HIS A 87 -1.75 19.95 4.47
CA HIS A 87 -1.81 19.24 5.75
C HIS A 87 -1.68 17.73 5.56
N PHE A 88 -1.22 17.01 6.58
CA PHE A 88 -1.15 15.55 6.56
C PHE A 88 -2.57 14.95 6.65
N CYS A 89 -2.84 13.92 5.85
CA CYS A 89 -4.11 13.22 5.78
C CYS A 89 -3.91 11.71 5.60
#